data_AF-A0A651E5P6-F1
#
_entry.id   AF-A0A651E5P6-F1
#
_cell.length_a   1.000
_cell.length_b   1.000
_cell.length_c   1.000
_cell.angle_alpha   90.00
_cell.angle_beta   90.00
_cell.angle_gamma   90.00
#
_symmetry.space_group_name_H-M   'P 1'
#
loop_
_entity.id
_entity.type
_entity.pdbx_description
1 polymer ?
#
loop_
_entity_poly.entity_id
_entity_poly.type
_entity_poly.pdbx_seq_one_letter_code
_entity_poly.pdbx_strand_id
1 'polypeptide(L)'
;MRSFMNDYELVYLIRHEHDHVALEFLMRKYHRFIWKQVHLLGVDAREFDDFHQEGLMMLIKAVKTFNESRGKTFTRYFELILKRQFYHLKRSLPKHQLYENPDFYKGTVHLEEAPLNDPGLNEKEKIVYQAYFIEKQAIANIALQMKQNNKHIYNIIYRIREKYKKMI
;
A
#
# COMPACT_ATOMS: atom_id res chain seq x y z
N MET A 1 -17.03 -35.13 -18.22
CA MET A 1 -18.35 -34.73 -18.74
C MET A 1 -19.26 -34.37 -17.56
N ARG A 2 -19.34 -33.10 -17.18
CA ARG A 2 -20.35 -32.50 -16.26
C ARG A 2 -20.69 -31.13 -16.84
N SER A 3 -21.36 -31.10 -18.00
CA SER A 3 -21.47 -29.86 -18.80
C SER A 3 -22.71 -29.00 -18.48
N PHE A 4 -23.69 -29.49 -17.72
CA PHE A 4 -24.96 -28.79 -17.51
C PHE A 4 -25.58 -29.08 -16.14
N MET A 5 -24.88 -28.78 -15.06
CA MET A 5 -25.50 -28.79 -13.73
C MET A 5 -26.16 -27.42 -13.46
N ASN A 6 -27.42 -27.47 -13.01
CA ASN A 6 -28.17 -26.28 -12.65
C ASN A 6 -27.59 -25.64 -11.37
N ASP A 7 -27.70 -24.32 -11.21
CA ASP A 7 -27.19 -23.63 -10.01
C ASP A 7 -27.84 -24.15 -8.74
N TYR A 8 -29.12 -24.52 -8.78
CA TYR A 8 -29.84 -25.08 -7.64
C TYR A 8 -29.28 -26.44 -7.20
N GLU A 9 -28.96 -27.32 -8.15
CA GLU A 9 -28.34 -28.62 -7.89
C GLU A 9 -26.95 -28.43 -7.30
N LEU A 10 -26.14 -27.54 -7.88
CA LEU A 10 -24.81 -27.23 -7.35
C LEU A 10 -24.88 -26.71 -5.92
N VAL A 11 -25.79 -25.77 -5.64
CA VAL A 11 -25.99 -25.24 -4.29
C VAL A 11 -26.41 -26.34 -3.32
N TYR A 12 -27.29 -27.26 -3.74
CA TYR A 12 -27.71 -28.40 -2.93
C TYR A 12 -26.52 -29.32 -2.60
N LEU A 13 -25.78 -29.78 -3.62
CA LEU A 13 -24.62 -30.66 -3.45
C LEU A 13 -23.55 -30.04 -2.55
N ILE A 14 -23.25 -28.75 -2.72
CA ILE A 14 -22.24 -28.07 -1.90
C ILE A 14 -22.70 -27.96 -0.43
N ARG A 15 -23.99 -27.73 -0.18
CA ARG A 15 -24.53 -27.58 1.19
C ARG A 15 -24.65 -28.90 1.94
N HIS A 16 -25.20 -29.91 1.28
CA HIS A 16 -25.64 -31.14 1.92
C HIS A 16 -24.62 -32.27 1.80
N GLU A 17 -23.87 -32.31 0.70
CA GLU A 17 -22.89 -33.38 0.43
C GLU A 17 -21.45 -32.88 0.59
N HIS A 18 -21.25 -31.59 0.84
CA HIS A 18 -19.93 -30.96 0.92
C HIS A 18 -19.06 -31.25 -0.32
N ASP A 19 -19.70 -31.37 -1.51
CA ASP A 19 -19.01 -31.70 -2.76
C ASP A 19 -18.09 -30.55 -3.20
N HIS A 20 -16.78 -30.74 -2.99
CA HIS A 20 -15.73 -29.81 -3.41
C HIS A 20 -15.63 -29.65 -4.94
N VAL A 21 -15.95 -30.71 -5.70
CA VAL A 21 -15.95 -30.66 -7.17
C VAL A 21 -17.11 -29.80 -7.67
N ALA A 22 -18.28 -29.90 -7.03
CA ALA A 22 -19.42 -29.03 -7.32
C ALA A 22 -19.09 -27.55 -7.00
N LEU A 23 -18.39 -27.29 -5.90
CA LEU A 23 -17.94 -25.94 -5.54
C LEU A 23 -16.95 -25.38 -6.58
N GLU A 24 -15.93 -26.15 -6.96
CA GLU A 24 -14.96 -25.75 -7.99
C GLU A 24 -15.66 -25.45 -9.33
N PHE A 25 -16.60 -26.30 -9.72
CA PHE A 25 -17.39 -26.09 -10.93
C PHE A 25 -18.20 -24.79 -10.87
N LEU A 26 -18.87 -24.52 -9.75
CA LEU A 26 -19.63 -23.28 -9.56
C LEU A 26 -18.72 -22.04 -9.61
N MET A 27 -17.55 -22.08 -8.96
CA MET A 27 -16.57 -21.00 -9.01
C MET A 27 -16.11 -20.73 -10.45
N ARG A 28 -15.78 -21.78 -11.21
CA ARG A 28 -15.41 -21.67 -12.63
C ARG A 28 -16.55 -21.12 -13.49
N LYS A 29 -17.79 -21.53 -13.22
CA LYS A 29 -18.99 -21.05 -13.91
C LYS A 29 -19.20 -19.55 -13.71
N TYR A 30 -19.00 -19.05 -12.49
CA TYR A 30 -19.21 -17.64 -12.12
C TYR A 30 -17.97 -16.76 -12.29
N HIS A 31 -16.79 -17.33 -12.55
CA HIS A 31 -15.51 -16.61 -12.73
C HIS A 31 -15.62 -15.42 -13.69
N ARG A 32 -16.08 -15.66 -14.93
CA ARG A 32 -16.23 -14.60 -15.94
C ARG A 32 -17.27 -13.55 -15.55
N PHE A 33 -18.32 -13.97 -14.84
CA PHE A 33 -19.36 -13.06 -14.36
C PHE A 33 -18.79 -12.10 -13.30
N ILE A 34 -18.02 -12.61 -12.34
CA ILE A 34 -17.36 -11.80 -11.30
C ILE A 34 -16.41 -10.81 -11.96
N TRP A 35 -15.54 -11.28 -12.86
CA TRP A 35 -14.64 -10.41 -13.62
C TRP A 35 -15.37 -9.29 -14.35
N LYS A 36 -16.48 -9.60 -15.02
CA LYS A 36 -17.30 -8.57 -15.68
C LYS A 36 -17.79 -7.52 -14.67
N GLN A 37 -18.20 -7.91 -13.47
CA GLN A 37 -18.63 -6.95 -12.45
C GLN A 37 -17.46 -6.11 -11.93
N VAL A 38 -16.27 -6.68 -11.73
CA VAL A 38 -15.06 -5.95 -11.30
C VAL A 38 -14.69 -4.86 -12.31
N HIS A 39 -14.67 -5.18 -13.60
CA HIS A 39 -14.34 -4.22 -14.66
C HIS A 39 -15.35 -3.07 -14.77
N LEU A 40 -16.59 -3.26 -14.33
CA LEU A 40 -17.62 -2.21 -14.31
C LEU A 40 -17.46 -1.23 -13.14
N LEU A 41 -16.59 -1.51 -12.16
CA LEU A 41 -16.43 -0.65 -10.99
C LEU A 41 -15.61 0.61 -11.25
N GLY A 42 -14.79 0.64 -12.29
CA GLY A 42 -13.86 1.74 -12.56
C GLY A 42 -12.89 2.00 -11.41
N VAL A 43 -12.33 0.92 -10.83
CA VAL A 43 -11.22 0.98 -9.85
C VAL A 43 -9.88 0.79 -10.59
N ASP A 44 -8.77 1.07 -9.91
CA ASP A 44 -7.42 0.85 -10.45
C ASP A 44 -7.20 -0.64 -10.73
N ALA A 45 -6.49 -0.97 -11.81
CA ALA A 45 -6.21 -2.34 -12.23
C ALA A 45 -5.47 -3.13 -11.15
N ARG A 46 -4.67 -2.48 -10.30
CA ARG A 46 -4.00 -3.14 -9.17
C ARG A 46 -4.96 -3.73 -8.13
N GLU A 47 -6.19 -3.20 -8.04
CA GLU A 47 -7.21 -3.67 -7.10
C GLU A 47 -8.03 -4.83 -7.68
N PHE A 48 -7.88 -5.13 -8.98
CA PHE A 48 -8.76 -6.06 -9.69
C PHE A 48 -8.74 -7.47 -9.12
N ASP A 49 -7.55 -7.98 -8.80
CA ASP A 49 -7.39 -9.32 -8.26
C ASP A 49 -8.04 -9.44 -6.87
N ASP A 50 -7.88 -8.43 -6.01
CA ASP A 50 -8.49 -8.38 -4.68
C ASP A 50 -10.02 -8.36 -4.76
N PHE A 51 -10.58 -7.53 -5.65
CA PHE A 51 -12.03 -7.49 -5.87
C PHE A 51 -12.55 -8.81 -6.47
N HIS A 52 -11.78 -9.44 -7.35
CA HIS A 52 -12.16 -10.74 -7.89
C HIS A 52 -12.17 -11.83 -6.80
N GLN A 53 -11.17 -11.87 -5.93
CA GLN A 53 -11.12 -12.77 -4.78
C GLN A 53 -12.29 -12.55 -3.83
N GLU A 54 -12.59 -11.29 -3.49
CA GLU A 54 -13.77 -10.92 -2.70
C GLU A 54 -15.07 -11.39 -3.38
N GLY A 55 -15.13 -11.32 -4.71
CA GLY A 55 -16.26 -11.85 -5.48
C GLY A 55 -16.44 -13.37 -5.34
N LEU A 56 -15.35 -14.14 -5.34
CA LEU A 56 -15.37 -15.59 -5.09
C LEU A 56 -15.80 -15.90 -3.64
N MET A 57 -15.28 -15.15 -2.67
CA MET A 57 -15.71 -15.27 -1.26
C MET A 57 -17.21 -14.99 -1.10
N MET A 58 -17.72 -13.98 -1.81
CA MET A 58 -19.16 -13.68 -1.85
C MET A 58 -19.97 -14.78 -2.53
N LEU A 59 -19.41 -15.50 -3.51
CA LEU A 59 -20.09 -16.64 -4.14
C LEU A 59 -20.24 -17.79 -3.14
N ILE A 60 -19.18 -18.11 -2.39
CA ILE A 60 -19.22 -19.12 -1.32
C ILE A 60 -20.24 -18.71 -0.25
N LYS A 61 -20.29 -17.43 0.12
CA LYS A 61 -21.31 -16.90 1.03
C LYS A 61 -22.71 -17.05 0.44
N ALA A 62 -22.90 -16.72 -0.84
CA ALA A 62 -24.18 -16.85 -1.53
C ALA A 62 -24.67 -18.29 -1.50
N VAL A 63 -23.78 -19.25 -1.75
CA VAL A 63 -24.08 -20.68 -1.64
C VAL A 63 -24.60 -21.00 -0.25
N LYS A 64 -24.10 -20.41 0.84
CA LYS A 64 -24.58 -20.68 2.20
C LYS A 64 -25.89 -19.96 2.56
N THR A 65 -26.13 -18.76 2.01
CA THR A 65 -27.21 -17.87 2.46
C THR A 65 -28.40 -17.76 1.50
N PHE A 66 -28.30 -18.31 0.29
CA PHE A 66 -29.39 -18.32 -0.68
C PHE A 66 -30.64 -19.03 -0.12
N ASN A 67 -31.80 -18.43 -0.34
CA ASN A 67 -33.08 -18.99 0.02
C ASN A 67 -34.03 -18.90 -1.18
N GLU A 68 -34.40 -20.07 -1.71
CA GLU A 68 -35.25 -20.22 -2.89
C GLU A 68 -36.68 -19.74 -2.65
N SER A 69 -37.19 -19.79 -1.41
CA SER A 69 -38.55 -19.34 -1.08
C SER A 69 -38.78 -17.85 -1.30
N ARG A 70 -37.70 -17.07 -1.50
CA ARG A 70 -37.76 -15.63 -1.79
C ARG A 70 -38.02 -15.29 -3.25
N GLY A 71 -38.23 -16.29 -4.12
CA GLY A 71 -38.67 -16.08 -5.52
C GLY A 71 -37.62 -15.40 -6.42
N LYS A 72 -36.33 -15.46 -6.06
CA LYS A 72 -35.23 -14.96 -6.88
C LYS A 72 -34.34 -16.11 -7.32
N THR A 73 -33.85 -16.07 -8.55
CA THR A 73 -32.84 -17.03 -9.00
C THR A 73 -31.54 -16.84 -8.22
N PHE A 74 -30.76 -17.92 -8.08
CA PHE A 74 -29.46 -17.87 -7.41
C PHE A 74 -28.55 -16.80 -8.02
N THR A 75 -28.45 -16.73 -9.35
CA THR A 75 -27.67 -15.73 -10.07
C THR A 75 -28.08 -14.31 -9.71
N ARG A 76 -29.39 -14.01 -9.65
CA ARG A 76 -29.88 -12.66 -9.31
C ARG A 76 -29.63 -12.31 -7.84
N TYR A 77 -29.75 -13.29 -6.95
CA TYR A 77 -29.39 -13.11 -5.56
C TYR A 77 -27.89 -12.83 -5.39
N PHE A 78 -27.04 -13.62 -6.05
CA PHE A 78 -25.59 -13.45 -6.02
C PHE A 78 -25.18 -12.09 -6.59
N GLU A 79 -25.69 -11.72 -7.76
CA GLU A 79 -25.43 -10.41 -8.38
C GLU A 79 -25.75 -9.25 -7.41
N LEU A 80 -26.88 -9.33 -6.71
CA LEU A 80 -27.30 -8.31 -5.76
C LEU A 80 -26.30 -8.15 -4.60
N ILE A 81 -25.92 -9.25 -3.95
CA ILE A 81 -25.03 -9.18 -2.79
C ILE A 81 -23.59 -8.84 -3.21
N LEU A 82 -23.16 -9.29 -4.39
CA LEU A 82 -21.86 -8.98 -4.97
C LEU A 82 -21.71 -7.47 -5.23
N LYS A 83 -22.70 -6.84 -5.87
CA LYS A 83 -22.68 -5.39 -6.11
C LYS A 83 -22.62 -4.59 -4.81
N ARG A 84 -23.32 -5.03 -3.77
CA ARG A 84 -23.27 -4.39 -2.44
C ARG A 84 -21.88 -4.49 -1.80
N GLN A 85 -21.26 -5.68 -1.86
CA GLN A 85 -19.90 -5.88 -1.36
C GLN A 85 -18.91 -5.01 -2.13
N PHE A 86 -18.98 -5.00 -3.46
CA PHE A 86 -18.07 -4.19 -4.28
C PHE A 86 -18.22 -2.69 -4.02
N TYR A 87 -19.44 -2.19 -3.84
CA TYR A 87 -19.66 -0.80 -3.46
C TYR A 87 -19.03 -0.46 -2.09
N HIS A 88 -19.16 -1.37 -1.11
CA HIS A 88 -18.55 -1.22 0.20
C HIS A 88 -17.01 -1.19 0.10
N LEU A 89 -16.40 -2.15 -0.61
CA LEU A 89 -14.96 -2.23 -0.83
C LEU A 89 -14.43 -0.99 -1.53
N LYS A 90 -15.07 -0.57 -2.63
CA LYS A 90 -14.68 0.64 -3.36
C LYS A 90 -14.69 1.88 -2.48
N ARG A 91 -15.67 2.01 -1.58
CA ARG A 91 -15.73 3.13 -0.62
C ARG A 91 -14.61 3.09 0.42
N SER A 92 -14.11 1.90 0.74
CA SER A 92 -13.01 1.67 1.69
C SER A 92 -11.63 1.89 1.08
N LEU A 93 -11.51 2.04 -0.25
CA LEU A 93 -10.23 2.26 -0.90
C LEU A 93 -9.60 3.59 -0.46
N PRO A 94 -8.28 3.63 -0.25
CA PRO A 94 -7.58 4.86 0.09
C PRO A 94 -7.72 5.88 -1.04
N LYS A 95 -8.16 7.09 -0.69
CA LYS A 95 -8.33 8.20 -1.66
C LYS A 95 -7.01 8.83 -2.10
N HIS A 96 -5.96 8.67 -1.29
CA HIS A 96 -4.64 9.24 -1.56
C HIS A 96 -3.70 8.12 -1.99
N GLN A 97 -3.06 8.29 -3.14
CA GLN A 97 -1.92 7.48 -3.52
C GLN A 97 -0.72 7.96 -2.70
N LEU A 98 -0.23 7.11 -1.81
CA LEU A 98 1.08 7.30 -1.22
C LEU A 98 2.09 7.02 -2.32
N TYR A 99 2.73 8.07 -2.84
CA TYR A 99 3.90 7.88 -3.67
C TYR A 99 5.00 7.33 -2.77
N GLU A 100 5.64 6.24 -3.18
CA GLU A 100 6.92 5.88 -2.60
C GLU A 100 7.82 7.11 -2.74
N ASN A 101 8.29 7.65 -1.62
CA ASN A 101 9.29 8.69 -1.70
C ASN A 101 10.55 8.03 -2.27
N PRO A 102 11.00 8.36 -3.50
CA PRO A 102 12.21 7.76 -4.09
C PRO A 102 13.46 7.96 -3.22
N ASP A 103 13.40 8.86 -2.24
CA ASP A 103 14.43 9.00 -1.21
C ASP A 103 14.61 7.77 -0.30
N PHE A 104 13.72 6.75 -0.32
CA PHE A 104 13.95 5.47 0.38
C PHE A 104 14.97 4.56 -0.33
N TYR A 105 15.08 4.63 -1.67
CA TYR A 105 16.09 3.92 -2.46
C TYR A 105 17.35 4.74 -2.71
N LYS A 106 17.36 6.02 -2.31
CA LYS A 106 18.60 6.58 -1.78
C LYS A 106 18.88 5.88 -0.46
N GLY A 107 19.27 4.61 -0.55
CA GLY A 107 20.23 4.11 0.40
C GLY A 107 21.31 5.17 0.43
N THR A 108 21.44 5.82 1.57
CA THR A 108 22.78 6.13 2.04
C THR A 108 23.46 4.78 2.15
N VAL A 109 23.93 4.25 1.02
CA VAL A 109 25.18 3.53 1.02
C VAL A 109 26.11 4.58 1.59
N HIS A 110 26.32 4.52 2.91
CA HIS A 110 27.55 5.03 3.47
C HIS A 110 28.63 4.11 2.88
N LEU A 111 28.95 4.33 1.61
CA LEU A 111 30.33 4.23 1.20
C LEU A 111 30.97 5.24 2.13
N GLU A 112 31.67 4.76 3.15
CA GLU A 112 32.76 5.53 3.75
C GLU A 112 33.80 5.74 2.64
N GLU A 113 33.44 6.49 1.61
CA GLU A 113 34.42 7.24 0.85
C GLU A 113 34.92 8.26 1.85
N ALA A 114 36.07 7.93 2.47
CA ALA A 114 36.86 8.90 3.19
C ALA A 114 36.89 10.17 2.33
N PRO A 115 36.35 11.31 2.79
CA PRO A 115 36.16 12.46 1.94
C PRO A 115 37.53 12.91 1.44
N LEU A 116 37.79 12.68 0.15
CA LEU A 116 39.08 12.95 -0.47
C LEU A 116 39.37 14.45 -0.62
N ASN A 117 38.48 15.35 -0.20
CA ASN A 117 38.73 16.79 -0.21
C ASN A 117 38.15 17.49 1.04
N ASP A 118 39.03 18.05 1.87
CA ASP A 118 38.69 18.97 2.97
C ASP A 118 38.15 20.30 2.37
N PRO A 119 36.95 20.78 2.76
CA PRO A 119 36.38 22.05 2.29
C PRO A 119 37.15 23.31 2.73
N GLY A 120 38.28 23.15 3.42
CA GLY A 120 39.03 24.27 4.00
C GLY A 120 38.25 24.90 5.15
N LEU A 121 37.72 24.07 6.05
CA LEU A 121 37.03 24.54 7.25
C LEU A 121 38.05 25.10 8.26
N ASN A 122 37.73 26.25 8.86
CA ASN A 122 38.56 26.80 9.94
C ASN A 122 38.28 26.05 11.26
N GLU A 123 39.16 26.13 12.26
CA GLU A 123 39.05 25.38 13.52
C GLU A 123 37.69 25.52 14.22
N LYS A 124 37.14 26.74 14.25
CA LYS A 124 35.80 26.98 14.80
C LYS A 124 34.69 26.34 13.97
N GLU A 125 34.85 26.30 12.66
CA GLU A 125 33.87 25.70 11.75
C GLU A 125 33.92 24.17 11.83
N LYS A 126 35.10 23.57 12.03
CA LYS A 126 35.26 22.12 12.27
C LYS A 126 34.54 21.68 13.55
N ILE A 127 34.68 22.44 14.64
CA ILE A 127 33.99 22.16 15.91
C ILE A 127 32.47 22.21 15.72
N VAL A 128 31.95 23.25 15.06
CA VAL A 128 30.51 23.36 14.77
C VAL A 128 30.06 22.26 13.82
N TYR A 129 30.89 21.89 12.85
CA TYR A 129 30.59 20.81 11.91
C TYR A 129 30.38 19.49 12.65
N GLN A 130 31.35 19.14 13.50
CA GLN A 130 31.30 17.92 14.32
C GLN A 130 30.06 17.91 15.22
N ALA A 131 29.85 18.96 16.01
CA ALA A 131 28.76 19.02 16.98
C ALA A 131 27.35 19.02 16.33
N TYR A 132 27.17 19.75 15.23
CA TYR A 132 25.86 19.93 14.59
C TYR A 132 25.54 18.87 13.52
N PHE A 133 26.49 18.58 12.62
CA PHE A 133 26.23 17.71 11.48
C PHE A 133 26.47 16.23 11.80
N ILE A 134 27.48 15.92 12.62
CA ILE A 134 27.81 14.54 13.00
C ILE A 134 27.07 14.14 14.28
N GLU A 135 27.26 14.87 15.39
CA GLU A 135 26.72 14.52 16.71
C GLU A 135 25.25 14.94 16.93
N LYS A 136 24.67 15.68 15.98
CA LYS A 136 23.26 16.15 16.00
C LYS A 136 22.85 16.91 17.27
N GLN A 137 23.78 17.64 17.88
CA GLN A 137 23.50 18.42 19.09
C GLN A 137 22.59 19.62 18.80
N ALA A 138 21.80 20.01 19.81
CA ALA A 138 20.97 21.21 19.73
C ALA A 138 21.84 22.48 19.67
N ILE A 139 21.43 23.45 18.85
CA ILE A 139 22.19 24.70 18.62
C ILE A 139 22.45 25.48 19.91
N ALA A 140 21.50 25.45 20.85
CA ALA A 140 21.66 26.06 22.17
C ALA A 140 22.82 25.44 22.96
N ASN A 141 23.02 24.13 22.86
CA ASN A 141 24.09 23.42 23.56
C ASN A 141 25.46 23.75 22.93
N ILE A 142 25.51 23.83 21.60
CA ILE A 142 26.71 24.22 20.85
C ILE A 142 27.10 25.66 21.18
N ALA A 143 26.12 26.57 21.25
CA ALA A 143 26.32 27.97 21.61
C ALA A 143 26.88 28.10 23.04
N LEU A 144 26.35 27.32 24.00
CA LEU A 144 26.85 27.26 25.37
C LEU A 144 28.30 26.74 25.43
N GLN A 145 28.60 25.65 24.72
CA GLN A 145 29.93 25.04 24.70
C GLN A 145 30.99 25.98 24.09
N MET A 146 30.64 26.69 23.02
CA MET A 146 31.54 27.65 22.37
C MET A 146 31.56 29.04 23.01
N LYS A 147 30.71 29.29 24.02
CA LYS A 147 30.46 30.61 24.61
C LYS A 147 30.13 31.66 23.55
N GLN A 148 29.31 31.29 22.56
CA GLN A 148 28.88 32.15 21.46
C GLN A 148 27.35 32.27 21.47
N ASN A 149 26.81 33.28 20.77
CA ASN A 149 25.36 33.41 20.60
C ASN A 149 24.85 32.42 19.54
N ASN A 150 23.64 31.90 19.71
CA ASN A 150 22.92 31.09 18.72
C ASN A 150 22.99 31.68 17.30
N LYS A 151 22.84 33.01 17.16
CA LYS A 151 22.96 33.70 15.86
C LYS A 151 24.33 33.48 15.20
N HIS A 152 25.40 33.45 16.00
CA HIS A 152 26.75 33.19 15.50
C HIS A 152 26.91 31.75 15.02
N ILE A 153 26.34 30.78 15.75
CA ILE A 153 26.34 29.37 15.35
C ILE A 153 25.56 29.16 14.04
N TYR A 154 24.39 29.79 13.89
CA TYR A 154 23.64 29.77 12.62
C TYR A 154 24.47 30.31 11.45
N ASN A 155 25.20 31.42 11.64
CA ASN A 155 26.05 31.99 10.60
C ASN A 155 27.20 31.04 10.21
N ILE A 156 27.77 30.32 11.17
CA ILE A 156 28.81 29.32 10.91
C ILE A 156 28.22 28.14 10.12
N ILE A 157 27.06 27.61 10.54
CA ILE A 157 26.36 26.52 9.83
C ILE A 157 26.05 26.92 8.38
N TYR A 158 25.61 28.17 8.17
CA TYR A 158 25.37 28.70 6.83
C TYR A 158 26.64 28.70 5.98
N ARG A 159 27.77 29.21 6.51
CA ARG A 159 29.07 29.23 5.80
C ARG A 159 29.57 27.84 5.45
N ILE A 160 29.41 26.88 6.37
CA ILE A 160 29.74 25.47 6.14
C ILE A 160 28.94 24.95 4.95
N ARG A 161 27.61 25.12 4.95
CA ARG A 161 26.75 24.66 3.84
C ARG A 161 27.15 25.29 2.50
N GLU A 162 27.48 26.57 2.48
CA GLU A 162 27.93 27.26 1.26
C GLU A 162 29.27 26.73 0.75
N LYS A 163 30.22 26.38 1.63
CA LYS A 163 31.50 25.77 1.22
C LYS A 163 31.29 24.41 0.57
N TYR A 164 30.45 23.55 1.17
CA TYR A 164 30.13 22.24 0.58
C TYR A 164 29.32 22.36 -0.71
N LYS A 165 28.42 23.34 -0.84
CA LYS A 165 27.65 23.58 -2.07
C LYS A 165 28.53 23.98 -3.24
N LYS A 166 29.65 24.66 -3.00
CA LYS A 166 30.64 25.03 -4.03
C LYS A 166 31.50 23.85 -4.52
N MET A 167 31.41 22.69 -3.86
CA MET A 167 32.17 21.48 -4.24
C MET A 167 31.34 20.53 -5.12
N ILE A 168 30.07 20.84 -5.37
CA ILE A 168 29.16 20.13 -6.28
C ILE A 168 29.09 20.92 -7.59
#